data_AF-A0AAD6SZ77-F1
#
_entry.id   AF-A0AAD6SZ77-F1
#
_cell.length_a   1.000
_cell.length_b   1.000
_cell.length_c   1.000
_cell.angle_alpha   90.00
_cell.angle_beta   90.00
_cell.angle_gamma   90.00
#
_symmetry.space_group_name_H-M   'P 1'
#
loop_
_entity.id
_entity.type
_entity.pdbx_description
1 polymer ?
#
loop_
_entity_poly.entity_id
_entity_poly.type
_entity_poly.pdbx_seq_one_letter_code
_entity_poly.pdbx_strand_id
1 'polypeptide(L)'
;MCSAWPNPVPEQVTLLTNLPLTWMPSDFDLNLPTELTTFAVQQASNSTLVIRHGGDHTSTLFVPAGTPAEVIATNFLTTGKMPCGKSDEQITIIGPGGFRGPVLGAYDVPTGAVAEDTSSVEDIV
;
A
#
# COMPACT_ATOMS: atom_id res chain seq x y z
N MET A 1 20.61 14.70 8.08
CA MET A 1 22.03 14.36 8.29
C MET A 1 22.15 13.59 9.61
N CYS A 2 22.33 12.27 9.56
CA CYS A 2 22.30 11.44 10.78
C CYS A 2 23.63 11.47 11.56
N SER A 3 24.73 11.87 10.92
CA SER A 3 26.08 11.88 11.49
C SER A 3 26.32 12.93 12.59
N ALA A 4 25.45 13.93 12.70
CA ALA A 4 25.48 14.93 13.77
C ALA A 4 24.31 14.77 14.76
N TRP A 5 23.60 13.63 14.71
CA TRP A 5 22.47 13.41 15.60
C TRP A 5 22.99 13.15 17.03
N PRO A 6 22.55 13.92 18.04
CA PRO A 6 23.12 13.85 19.38
C PRO A 6 22.59 12.67 20.20
N ASN A 7 21.53 12.00 19.74
CA ASN A 7 20.92 10.87 20.43
C ASN A 7 21.44 9.54 19.85
N PRO A 8 21.60 8.50 20.68
CA PRO A 8 21.98 7.18 20.18
C PRO A 8 20.93 6.63 19.22
N VAL A 9 21.36 5.75 18.31
CA VAL A 9 20.44 4.98 17.48
C VAL A 9 19.58 4.11 18.39
N PRO A 10 18.24 4.17 18.29
CA PRO A 10 17.38 3.32 19.10
C PRO A 10 17.62 1.83 18.78
N GLU A 11 17.33 0.96 19.73
CA GLU A 11 17.41 -0.48 19.51
C GLU A 11 16.49 -0.89 18.36
N GLN A 12 17.01 -1.78 17.50
CA GLN A 12 16.23 -2.33 16.41
C GLN A 12 15.24 -3.34 16.97
N VAL A 13 13.95 -3.03 16.86
CA VAL A 13 12.87 -3.94 17.22
C VAL A 13 12.42 -4.67 15.96
N THR A 14 12.29 -6.00 16.03
CA THR A 14 11.75 -6.77 14.93
C THR A 14 10.24 -6.57 14.85
N LEU A 15 9.72 -6.27 13.66
CA LEU A 15 8.28 -6.18 13.43
C LEU A 15 7.63 -7.56 13.64
N LEU A 16 6.48 -7.59 14.32
CA LEU A 16 5.71 -8.83 14.50
C LEU A 16 5.01 -9.22 13.19
N THR A 17 5.73 -9.94 12.33
CA THR A 17 5.24 -10.35 11.00
C THR A 17 4.38 -11.62 11.01
N ASN A 18 4.26 -12.28 12.17
CA ASN A 18 3.38 -13.41 12.38
C ASN A 18 1.90 -13.00 12.57
N LEU A 19 1.64 -11.73 12.86
CA LEU A 19 0.30 -11.18 12.98
C LEU A 19 -0.33 -11.00 11.58
N PRO A 20 -1.66 -11.12 11.47
CA PRO A 20 -2.37 -10.72 10.27
C PRO A 20 -2.20 -9.21 10.04
N LEU A 21 -1.53 -8.80 8.96
CA LEU A 21 -1.39 -7.39 8.55
C LEU A 21 -1.94 -7.18 7.13
N THR A 22 -2.38 -5.95 6.83
CA THR A 22 -2.70 -5.56 5.47
C THR A 22 -1.69 -4.53 4.98
N TRP A 23 -0.95 -4.88 3.93
CA TRP A 23 0.06 -4.03 3.31
C TRP A 23 -0.52 -3.38 2.07
N MET A 24 -0.52 -2.05 2.00
CA MET A 24 -1.27 -1.33 0.96
C MET A 24 -0.41 -0.33 0.17
N PRO A 25 0.45 -0.80 -0.75
CA PRO A 25 1.18 0.11 -1.63
C PRO A 25 0.29 0.62 -2.78
N SER A 26 0.67 1.72 -3.42
CA SER A 26 0.28 1.99 -4.82
C SER A 26 1.31 1.40 -5.79
N ASP A 27 0.95 1.26 -7.07
CA ASP A 27 1.93 0.88 -8.10
C ASP A 27 3.04 1.94 -8.24
N PHE A 28 2.66 3.22 -8.23
CA PHE A 28 3.56 4.36 -8.45
C PHE A 28 3.58 5.36 -7.29
N ASP A 29 4.08 4.92 -6.13
CA ASP A 29 4.39 5.80 -5.00
C ASP A 29 5.82 6.37 -5.14
N LEU A 30 5.93 7.69 -5.34
CA LEU A 30 7.21 8.39 -5.48
C LEU A 30 8.08 8.34 -4.20
N ASN A 31 7.45 8.25 -3.04
CA ASN A 31 8.12 8.33 -1.74
C ASN A 31 8.41 6.95 -1.15
N LEU A 32 7.58 5.94 -1.49
CA LEU A 32 7.68 4.59 -0.96
C LEU A 32 7.46 3.53 -2.07
N PRO A 33 8.50 3.16 -2.82
CA PRO A 33 8.38 2.26 -3.96
C PRO A 33 7.66 0.95 -3.61
N THR A 34 6.78 0.54 -4.51
CA THR A 34 5.88 -0.60 -4.34
C THR A 34 6.61 -1.93 -4.08
N GLU A 35 7.84 -2.04 -4.59
CA GLU A 35 8.74 -3.18 -4.41
C GLU A 35 9.18 -3.34 -2.96
N LEU A 36 9.33 -2.24 -2.21
CA LEU A 36 9.71 -2.31 -0.79
C LEU A 36 8.62 -3.00 0.03
N THR A 37 7.37 -2.64 -0.24
CA THR A 37 6.21 -3.28 0.40
C THR A 37 6.05 -4.73 -0.04
N THR A 38 6.36 -5.02 -1.31
CA THR A 38 6.39 -6.40 -1.85
C THR A 38 7.44 -7.27 -1.15
N PHE A 39 8.61 -6.70 -0.85
CA PHE A 39 9.65 -7.38 -0.08
C PHE A 39 9.25 -7.55 1.40
N ALA A 40 8.60 -6.55 2.00
CA ALA A 40 8.18 -6.60 3.39
C ALA A 40 7.09 -7.68 3.62
N VAL A 41 6.09 -7.77 2.74
CA VAL A 41 5.00 -8.75 2.90
C VAL A 41 5.50 -10.20 2.78
N GLN A 42 6.57 -10.46 2.04
CA GLN A 42 7.19 -11.80 1.97
C GLN A 42 7.71 -12.28 3.33
N GLN A 43 8.03 -11.36 4.24
CA GLN A 43 8.46 -11.68 5.61
C GLN A 43 7.27 -11.86 6.56
N ALA A 44 6.05 -11.56 6.09
CA ALA A 44 4.81 -11.60 6.84
C ALA A 44 3.79 -12.54 6.17
N SER A 45 4.08 -13.84 6.21
CA SER A 45 3.32 -14.88 5.47
C SER A 45 1.82 -14.94 5.77
N ASN A 46 1.39 -14.41 6.92
CA ASN A 46 -0.02 -14.34 7.33
C ASN A 46 -0.72 -13.05 6.89
N SER A 47 -0.03 -12.21 6.10
CA SER A 47 -0.50 -10.88 5.71
C SER A 47 -0.99 -10.84 4.26
N THR A 48 -1.86 -9.89 3.97
CA THR A 48 -2.40 -9.65 2.63
C THR A 48 -1.71 -8.43 2.02
N LEU A 49 -1.40 -8.50 0.73
CA LEU A 49 -0.94 -7.37 -0.07
C LEU A 49 -2.12 -6.82 -0.88
N VAL A 50 -2.44 -5.53 -0.71
CA VAL A 50 -3.52 -4.81 -1.42
C VAL A 50 -2.89 -3.70 -2.24
N ILE A 51 -2.63 -3.97 -3.50
CA ILE A 51 -2.01 -3.03 -4.42
C ILE A 51 -3.10 -2.09 -4.92
N ARG A 52 -2.92 -0.78 -4.72
CA ARG A 52 -3.72 0.26 -5.37
C ARG A 52 -3.12 0.54 -6.74
N HIS A 53 -3.92 0.41 -7.78
CA HIS A 53 -3.47 0.70 -9.14
C HIS A 53 -3.46 2.20 -9.38
N GLY A 54 -2.38 2.69 -9.99
CA GLY A 54 -2.13 4.11 -10.19
C GLY A 54 -1.09 4.68 -9.22
N GLY A 55 -1.25 5.94 -8.86
CA GLY A 55 -0.20 6.75 -8.24
C GLY A 55 -0.44 7.15 -6.79
N ASP A 56 0.41 8.10 -6.40
CA ASP A 56 0.38 8.90 -5.18
C ASP A 56 0.80 8.20 -3.88
N HIS A 57 1.41 9.02 -3.02
CA HIS A 57 1.81 8.68 -1.67
C HIS A 57 0.71 9.11 -0.70
N THR A 58 -0.04 8.13 -0.20
CA THR A 58 -1.12 8.41 0.75
C THR A 58 -1.33 7.25 1.71
N SER A 59 -2.00 7.53 2.82
CA SER A 59 -2.48 6.50 3.73
C SER A 59 -3.91 6.15 3.39
N THR A 60 -4.26 4.88 3.57
CA THR A 60 -5.53 4.30 3.13
C THR A 60 -6.75 4.79 3.91
N LEU A 61 -6.54 5.59 4.97
CA LEU A 61 -7.59 6.31 5.69
C LEU A 61 -7.77 7.76 5.21
N PHE A 62 -6.89 8.25 4.34
CA PHE A 62 -6.93 9.62 3.78
C PHE A 62 -7.23 9.66 2.29
N VAL A 63 -7.49 8.51 1.68
CA VAL A 63 -8.11 8.43 0.34
C VAL A 63 -9.60 8.79 0.44
N PRO A 64 -10.25 9.21 -0.67
CA PRO A 64 -11.67 9.54 -0.65
C PRO A 64 -12.54 8.41 -0.08
N ALA A 65 -13.58 8.77 0.68
CA ALA A 65 -14.47 7.79 1.31
C ALA A 65 -15.20 6.92 0.26
N GLY A 66 -15.32 5.62 0.53
CA GLY A 66 -15.98 4.67 -0.36
C GLY A 66 -15.09 4.14 -1.49
N THR A 67 -13.84 4.59 -1.57
CA THR A 67 -12.85 3.99 -2.47
C THR A 67 -12.52 2.55 -2.05
N PRO A 68 -12.10 1.67 -2.98
CA PRO A 68 -11.80 0.28 -2.64
C PRO A 68 -10.78 0.13 -1.52
N ALA A 69 -9.72 0.95 -1.50
CA ALA A 69 -8.70 0.89 -0.46
C ALA A 69 -9.24 1.25 0.93
N GLU A 70 -10.04 2.32 1.03
CA GLU A 70 -10.68 2.74 2.29
C GLU A 70 -11.61 1.64 2.82
N VAL A 71 -12.49 1.12 1.96
CA VAL A 71 -13.44 0.07 2.34
C VAL A 71 -12.72 -1.18 2.83
N ILE A 72 -11.62 -1.57 2.20
CA ILE A 72 -10.82 -2.73 2.65
C ILE A 72 -10.15 -2.45 3.99
N ALA A 73 -9.52 -1.29 4.15
CA ALA A 73 -8.86 -0.91 5.39
C ALA A 73 -9.87 -0.86 6.56
N THR A 74 -11.00 -0.20 6.35
CA THR A 74 -12.09 -0.09 7.32
C THR A 74 -12.66 -1.47 7.68
N ASN A 75 -12.91 -2.35 6.70
CA ASN A 75 -13.39 -3.71 6.98
C ASN A 75 -12.38 -4.54 7.76
N PHE A 76 -11.10 -4.47 7.42
CA PHE A 76 -10.04 -5.18 8.14
C PHE A 76 -9.95 -4.68 9.59
N LEU A 77 -9.93 -3.36 9.80
CA LEU A 77 -9.84 -2.77 11.14
C LEU A 77 -11.06 -3.05 12.01
N THR A 78 -12.26 -3.08 11.43
CA THR A 78 -13.51 -3.30 12.19
C THR A 78 -13.80 -4.77 12.46
N THR A 79 -13.37 -5.68 11.59
CA THR A 79 -13.73 -7.12 11.69
C THR A 79 -12.56 -8.05 11.97
N GLY A 80 -11.32 -7.59 11.77
CA GLY A 80 -10.12 -8.43 11.81
C GLY A 80 -10.04 -9.45 10.66
N LYS A 81 -10.97 -9.43 9.70
CA LYS A 81 -11.00 -10.37 8.58
C LYS A 81 -10.11 -9.88 7.45
N MET A 82 -9.25 -10.77 6.96
CA MET A 82 -8.45 -10.52 5.77
C MET A 82 -9.33 -10.35 4.55
N PRO A 83 -8.99 -9.42 3.64
CA PRO A 83 -9.72 -9.29 2.39
C PRO A 83 -9.50 -10.51 1.51
N CYS A 84 -10.54 -10.93 0.80
CA CYS A 84 -10.45 -12.01 -0.17
C CYS A 84 -9.65 -11.57 -1.40
N GLY A 85 -8.97 -12.52 -2.04
CA GLY A 85 -8.27 -12.26 -3.29
C GLY A 85 -9.19 -11.67 -4.36
N LYS A 86 -8.73 -10.62 -5.01
CA LYS A 86 -9.45 -9.83 -6.03
C LYS A 86 -8.43 -9.21 -6.96
N SER A 87 -8.78 -9.00 -8.22
CA SER A 87 -7.98 -8.18 -9.14
C SER A 87 -8.94 -7.48 -10.09
N ASP A 88 -8.86 -6.15 -10.12
CA ASP A 88 -9.63 -5.27 -10.99
C ASP A 88 -8.78 -4.04 -11.40
N GLU A 89 -9.39 -3.08 -12.08
CA GLU A 89 -8.70 -1.89 -12.60
C GLU A 89 -8.19 -0.93 -11.50
N GLN A 90 -8.74 -0.98 -10.28
CA GLN A 90 -8.41 -0.07 -9.19
C GLN A 90 -7.51 -0.73 -8.15
N ILE A 91 -7.68 -2.03 -7.89
CA ILE A 91 -6.90 -2.75 -6.90
C ILE A 91 -6.61 -4.21 -7.28
N THR A 92 -5.51 -4.73 -6.73
CA THR A 92 -5.21 -6.15 -6.68
C THR A 92 -4.92 -6.61 -5.26
N ILE A 93 -5.66 -7.62 -4.79
CA ILE A 93 -5.55 -8.22 -3.46
C ILE A 93 -4.92 -9.60 -3.61
N ILE A 94 -3.73 -9.76 -3.05
CA ILE A 94 -3.00 -11.02 -2.96
C ILE A 94 -3.07 -11.50 -1.51
N GLY A 95 -3.77 -12.61 -1.31
CA GLY A 95 -3.95 -13.18 0.02
C GLY A 95 -2.66 -13.73 0.65
N PRO A 96 -2.75 -14.20 1.90
CA PRO A 96 -1.61 -14.71 2.66
C PRO A 96 -0.80 -15.79 1.91
N GLY A 97 0.53 -15.62 1.89
CA GLY A 97 1.46 -16.51 1.20
C GLY A 97 1.47 -16.40 -0.33
N GLY A 98 0.65 -15.52 -0.91
CA GLY A 98 0.65 -15.26 -2.34
C GLY A 98 1.87 -14.46 -2.81
N PHE A 99 2.11 -14.49 -4.12
CA PHE A 99 3.19 -13.75 -4.77
C PHE A 99 2.64 -12.67 -5.68
N ARG A 100 3.28 -11.50 -5.67
CA ARG A 100 2.97 -10.42 -6.62
C ARG A 100 3.50 -10.79 -8.00
N GLY A 101 2.69 -10.55 -9.02
CA GLY A 101 3.14 -10.57 -10.41
C GLY A 101 4.03 -9.36 -10.76
N PRO A 102 4.34 -9.15 -12.04
CA PRO A 102 4.99 -7.93 -12.50
C PRO A 102 4.18 -6.68 -12.13
N VAL A 103 4.88 -5.57 -11.84
CA VAL A 103 4.23 -4.25 -11.73
C VAL A 103 3.70 -3.85 -13.11
N LEU A 104 2.49 -3.30 -13.16
CA LEU A 104 1.86 -2.85 -14.40
C LEU A 104 2.64 -1.68 -15.01
N GLY A 105 2.49 -1.44 -16.31
CA GLY A 105 3.07 -0.26 -16.97
C GLY A 105 2.42 1.03 -16.47
N ALA A 106 3.17 2.14 -16.46
CA ALA A 106 2.66 3.44 -16.01
C ALA A 106 1.49 3.99 -16.86
N TYR A 107 1.31 3.45 -18.06
CA TYR A 107 0.21 3.79 -18.97
C TYR A 107 -0.93 2.75 -18.96
N ASP A 108 -0.78 1.68 -18.18
CA ASP A 108 -1.74 0.58 -18.07
C ASP A 108 -2.54 0.64 -16.75
N VAL A 109 -2.39 1.73 -15.98
CA VAL A 109 -3.05 1.95 -14.69
C VAL A 109 -3.90 3.24 -14.72
N PRO A 110 -4.93 3.35 -13.88
CA PRO A 110 -5.69 4.59 -13.76
C PRO A 110 -4.82 5.76 -13.25
N THR A 111 -5.29 6.98 -13.51
CA THR A 111 -4.69 8.23 -13.02
C THR A 111 -5.78 9.20 -12.52
N GLY A 112 -5.40 10.18 -11.69
CA GLY A 112 -6.30 11.17 -11.13
C GLY A 112 -7.17 10.59 -10.02
N ALA A 113 -8.34 11.20 -9.79
CA ALA A 113 -9.19 10.84 -8.66
C ALA A 113 -9.61 9.35 -8.63
N VAL A 114 -9.71 8.69 -9.79
CA VAL A 114 -10.06 7.26 -9.89
C VAL A 114 -8.95 6.33 -9.42
N ALA A 115 -7.69 6.81 -9.43
CA ALA A 115 -6.51 6.15 -8.89
C ALA A 115 -6.25 6.51 -7.42
N GLU A 116 -7.19 7.25 -6.80
CA GLU A 116 -7.02 7.78 -5.45
C GLU A 116 -5.86 8.78 -5.33
N ASP A 117 -5.50 9.46 -6.43
CA ASP A 117 -4.52 10.54 -6.39
C ASP A 117 -5.07 11.71 -5.55
N THR A 118 -4.40 11.99 -4.43
CA THR A 118 -4.74 13.04 -3.46
C THR A 118 -3.89 14.29 -3.60
N SER A 119 -2.72 14.21 -4.24
CA SER A 119 -1.94 15.38 -4.61
C SER A 119 -2.60 16.13 -5.76
N SER A 120 -3.11 17.34 -5.50
CA SER A 120 -3.48 18.28 -6.55
C SER A 120 -2.20 18.74 -7.25
N VAL A 121 -1.90 18.23 -8.44
CA VAL A 121 -1.18 19.08 -9.39
C VAL A 121 -2.25 20.07 -9.85
N GLU A 122 -2.16 21.32 -9.40
CA GLU A 122 -2.96 22.39 -9.99
C GLU A 122 -2.80 22.31 -11.51
N ASP A 123 -3.93 22.31 -12.22
CA ASP A 123 -3.95 22.40 -13.67
C ASP A 123 -3.02 23.55 -14.09
N ILE A 124 -1.87 23.21 -14.68
CA ILE A 124 -1.11 24.20 -15.44
C ILE A 124 -1.89 24.39 -16.74
N VAL A 125 -2.84 25.32 -16.69
CA VAL A 125 -3.56 25.88 -17.85
C VAL A 125 -2.63 26.78 -18.64
#